data_AF-A0A7R8WXS6-F1
#
_entry.id   AF-A0A7R8WXS6-F1
#
_cell.length_a   1.000
_cell.length_b   1.000
_cell.length_c   1.000
_cell.angle_alpha   90.00
_cell.angle_beta   90.00
_cell.angle_gamma   90.00
#
_symmetry.space_group_name_H-M   'P 1'
#
loop_
_entity.id
_entity.type
_entity.pdbx_description
1 polymer ?
#
loop_
_entity_poly.entity_id
_entity_poly.type
_entity_poly.pdbx_seq_one_letter_code
_entity_poly.pdbx_strand_id
1 'polypeptide(L)'
;MAMNDEETVALTVGGHTFGKCHGAGDPSLVGPEPEAAGIEEQGLGWRSRHGSGKAGDQIGSGLEGSWTPTPTQWDNSYLDMLLNNEWELVKSPAGAWQWTPKETTATNQAPAAEDSNKKVPIMMTTADMAMRMDPIYGPIARRFYEHPEELADAFARAWFKLTHRDMGPRVRYLGPEVPEEDLIWQDPVPALDHEVIGEADIAELKKTILATELGISALVSTAWASASTFRGSDFRGGANGCRIRLAPQKSWEVNSPDQLARVLSKLEEIQTSFGKKVSLADLVVLAGCAAIEEAAHKAGYNISVPFKPGRMDASQEQTDIHSFSFLEPEACGFRNYMKKEYSVPAEEMLVDRAQGSCQTGSDKNGTEIHAGVG
;
A
#
# COMPACT_ATOMS: atom_id res chain seq x y z
N MET A 1 -2.96 7.36 2.66
CA MET A 1 -2.92 5.88 2.71
C MET A 1 -3.55 5.26 1.47
N ALA A 2 -3.18 5.70 0.26
CA ALA A 2 -3.71 5.17 -1.00
C ALA A 2 -5.26 5.07 -1.12
N MET A 3 -6.00 5.94 -0.43
CA MET A 3 -7.46 6.06 -0.55
C MET A 3 -7.78 7.43 -1.12
N ASN A 4 -8.63 7.48 -2.15
CA ASN A 4 -9.19 8.74 -2.66
C ASN A 4 -10.40 9.19 -1.81
N ASP A 5 -11.06 10.27 -2.20
CA ASP A 5 -12.17 10.84 -1.45
C ASP A 5 -13.38 9.88 -1.35
N GLU A 6 -13.75 9.23 -2.44
CA GLU A 6 -14.87 8.28 -2.48
C GLU A 6 -14.60 7.04 -1.61
N GLU A 7 -13.40 6.47 -1.73
CA GLU A 7 -12.94 5.34 -0.90
C GLU A 7 -12.92 5.73 0.59
N THR A 8 -12.52 6.96 0.91
CA THR A 8 -12.48 7.46 2.29
C THR A 8 -13.88 7.63 2.88
N VAL A 9 -14.81 8.20 2.12
CA VAL A 9 -16.22 8.32 2.54
C VAL A 9 -16.82 6.93 2.70
N ALA A 10 -16.62 6.02 1.73
CA ALA A 10 -17.16 4.67 1.78
C ALA A 10 -16.63 3.88 2.99
N LEU A 11 -15.33 3.93 3.27
CA LEU A 11 -14.73 3.27 4.43
C LEU A 11 -15.23 3.85 5.76
N THR A 12 -15.36 5.17 5.86
CA THR A 12 -15.85 5.83 7.08
C THR A 12 -17.32 5.47 7.33
N VAL A 13 -18.17 5.67 6.33
CA VAL A 13 -19.61 5.36 6.39
C VAL A 13 -19.81 3.87 6.66
N GLY A 14 -19.25 3.00 5.83
CA GLY A 14 -19.45 1.55 5.94
C GLY A 14 -18.85 0.96 7.22
N GLY A 15 -17.74 1.50 7.72
CA GLY A 15 -17.17 1.11 9.00
C GLY A 15 -18.06 1.52 10.19
N HIS A 16 -18.48 2.79 10.22
CA HIS A 16 -19.30 3.35 11.31
C HIS A 16 -20.79 3.01 11.20
N THR A 17 -21.25 2.32 10.15
CA THR A 17 -22.53 1.59 10.17
C THR A 17 -22.58 0.55 11.29
N PHE A 18 -21.41 0.07 11.75
CA PHE A 18 -21.30 -0.95 12.80
C PHE A 18 -20.70 -0.40 14.10
N GLY A 19 -21.13 -1.01 15.20
CA GLY A 19 -20.52 -0.86 16.52
C GLY A 19 -20.80 0.48 17.20
N LYS A 20 -19.84 0.88 18.05
CA LYS A 20 -19.91 2.08 18.88
C LYS A 20 -18.51 2.51 19.33
N CYS A 21 -18.43 3.75 19.83
CA CYS A 21 -17.29 4.20 20.63
C CYS A 21 -17.48 3.89 22.12
N HIS A 22 -16.38 3.84 22.88
CA HIS A 22 -16.38 3.49 24.32
C HIS A 22 -15.65 4.56 25.16
N GLY A 23 -16.35 5.12 26.13
CA GLY A 23 -15.98 6.29 26.92
C GLY A 23 -16.88 6.46 28.13
N ALA A 24 -17.21 5.37 28.82
CA ALA A 24 -18.19 5.32 29.90
C ALA A 24 -17.85 6.20 31.12
N GLY A 25 -16.58 6.55 31.32
CA GLY A 25 -16.16 7.34 32.47
C GLY A 25 -14.74 7.88 32.39
N ASP A 26 -14.19 8.27 33.54
CA ASP A 26 -12.89 8.95 33.64
C ASP A 26 -11.74 8.12 33.03
N PRO A 27 -11.06 8.62 31.97
CA PRO A 27 -9.97 7.91 31.32
C PRO A 27 -8.76 7.72 32.25
N SER A 28 -8.63 8.47 33.35
CA SER A 28 -7.56 8.27 34.35
C SER A 28 -7.66 6.91 35.09
N LEU A 29 -8.81 6.24 34.95
CA LEU A 29 -9.04 4.90 35.51
C LEU A 29 -8.57 3.77 34.60
N VAL A 30 -8.13 4.09 33.37
CA VAL A 30 -7.53 3.15 32.42
C VAL A 30 -6.05 2.97 32.76
N GLY A 31 -5.64 1.73 32.98
CA GLY A 31 -4.25 1.37 33.25
C GLY A 31 -3.30 1.55 32.05
N PRO A 32 -2.01 1.22 32.23
CA PRO A 32 -1.00 1.32 31.17
C PRO A 32 -1.34 0.44 29.96
N GLU A 33 -0.83 0.83 28.80
CA GLU A 33 -0.82 0.06 27.56
C GLU A 33 -0.06 -1.28 27.70
N PRO A 34 -0.26 -2.23 26.76
CA PRO A 34 0.30 -3.59 26.89
C PRO A 34 1.80 -3.66 27.22
N GLU A 35 2.64 -2.82 26.61
CA GLU A 35 4.10 -2.83 26.82
C GLU A 35 4.53 -2.32 28.21
N ALA A 36 3.67 -1.56 28.90
CA ALA A 36 3.91 -1.04 30.24
C ALA A 36 3.02 -1.71 31.31
N ALA A 37 2.22 -2.70 30.91
CA ALA A 37 1.35 -3.44 31.82
C ALA A 37 2.13 -4.47 32.65
N GLY A 38 1.53 -4.87 33.78
CA GLY A 38 2.07 -5.96 34.60
C GLY A 38 2.11 -7.27 33.82
N ILE A 39 3.11 -8.10 34.10
CA ILE A 39 3.28 -9.40 33.43
C ILE A 39 2.04 -10.30 33.58
N GLU A 40 1.31 -10.16 34.69
CA GLU A 40 0.07 -10.89 34.98
C GLU A 40 -1.09 -10.55 34.03
N GLU A 41 -1.01 -9.45 33.28
CA GLU A 41 -1.99 -9.10 32.24
C GLU A 41 -1.74 -9.89 30.93
N GLN A 42 -0.64 -10.66 30.86
CA GLN A 42 -0.37 -11.64 29.81
C GLN A 42 -0.40 -11.04 28.39
N GLY A 43 0.18 -9.85 28.23
CA GLY A 43 0.23 -9.12 26.96
C GLY A 43 -1.02 -8.29 26.67
N LEU A 44 -1.99 -8.25 27.58
CA LEU A 44 -3.08 -7.28 27.56
C LEU A 44 -2.67 -5.98 28.28
N GLY A 45 -3.38 -4.89 28.00
CA GLY A 45 -3.19 -3.59 28.63
C GLY A 45 -4.50 -2.84 28.75
N TRP A 46 -4.43 -1.56 29.12
CA TRP A 46 -5.57 -0.66 29.30
C TRP A 46 -6.64 -1.22 30.24
N ARG A 47 -6.22 -1.97 31.26
CA ARG A 47 -7.15 -2.50 32.26
C ARG A 47 -7.87 -1.35 32.98
N SER A 48 -9.18 -1.29 32.81
CA SER A 48 -9.99 -0.24 33.40
C SER A 48 -10.41 -0.59 34.83
N ARG A 49 -10.31 0.39 35.75
CA ARG A 49 -10.88 0.34 37.10
C ARG A 49 -12.24 1.04 37.20
N HIS A 50 -12.77 1.55 36.08
CA HIS A 50 -14.08 2.17 36.04
C HIS A 50 -15.17 1.10 36.09
N GLY A 51 -16.00 1.08 37.14
CA GLY A 51 -17.05 0.08 37.30
C GLY A 51 -16.50 -1.35 37.21
N SER A 52 -17.09 -2.15 36.33
CA SER A 52 -16.61 -3.50 35.98
C SER A 52 -15.42 -3.51 35.01
N GLY A 53 -15.14 -2.38 34.34
CA GLY A 53 -14.13 -2.21 33.31
C GLY A 53 -14.48 -2.84 31.96
N LYS A 54 -15.71 -3.30 31.76
CA LYS A 54 -16.17 -4.06 30.58
C LYS A 54 -17.59 -3.65 30.18
N ALA A 55 -18.02 -4.02 28.98
CA ALA A 55 -19.38 -3.79 28.47
C ALA A 55 -19.81 -2.31 28.63
N GLY A 56 -20.87 -2.02 29.38
CA GLY A 56 -21.35 -0.66 29.61
C GLY A 56 -20.34 0.25 30.32
N ASP A 57 -19.38 -0.32 31.06
CA ASP A 57 -18.30 0.42 31.75
C ASP A 57 -17.00 0.50 30.94
N GLN A 58 -17.02 0.02 29.68
CA GLN A 58 -15.83 -0.02 28.84
C GLN A 58 -15.37 1.39 28.46
N ILE A 59 -14.06 1.60 28.51
CA ILE A 59 -13.40 2.83 28.05
C ILE A 59 -12.38 2.42 26.99
N GLY A 60 -12.45 3.06 25.83
CA GLY A 60 -11.53 2.91 24.71
C GLY A 60 -11.05 4.28 24.27
N SER A 61 -11.68 4.85 23.24
CA SER A 61 -11.32 6.16 22.71
C SER A 61 -11.68 7.34 23.63
N GLY A 62 -12.57 7.12 24.61
CA GLY A 62 -13.15 8.18 25.45
C GLY A 62 -14.37 8.85 24.82
N LEU A 63 -14.68 8.60 23.55
CA LEU A 63 -15.98 8.93 22.95
C LEU A 63 -16.99 7.85 23.34
N GLU A 64 -18.27 8.18 23.50
CA GLU A 64 -19.27 7.21 23.98
C GLU A 64 -20.54 7.22 23.13
N GLY A 65 -20.98 6.04 22.70
CA GLY A 65 -22.24 5.85 22.01
C GLY A 65 -22.10 5.21 20.63
N SER A 66 -23.22 4.70 20.12
CA SER A 66 -23.32 4.10 18.79
C SER A 66 -23.62 5.16 17.73
N TRP A 67 -23.14 4.96 16.50
CA TRP A 67 -23.51 5.82 15.39
C TRP A 67 -24.95 5.57 14.89
N THR A 68 -25.38 4.31 14.94
CA THR A 68 -26.63 3.84 14.35
C THR A 68 -27.59 3.23 15.38
N PRO A 69 -28.91 3.25 15.12
CA PRO A 69 -29.91 2.50 15.90
C PRO A 69 -29.76 0.97 15.80
N THR A 70 -29.05 0.49 14.78
CA THR A 70 -28.88 -0.92 14.38
C THR A 70 -27.38 -1.29 14.30
N PRO A 71 -26.60 -1.17 15.39
CA PRO A 71 -25.13 -1.23 15.37
C PRO A 71 -24.51 -2.57 14.96
N THR A 72 -25.31 -3.60 14.70
CA THR A 72 -24.84 -4.93 14.27
C THR A 72 -25.47 -5.37 12.95
N GLN A 73 -26.03 -4.43 12.17
CA GLN A 73 -26.69 -4.73 10.90
C GLN A 73 -26.12 -3.80 9.81
N TRP A 74 -25.90 -4.36 8.62
CA TRP A 74 -25.61 -3.56 7.44
C TRP A 74 -26.91 -2.96 6.92
N ASP A 75 -27.03 -1.64 7.01
CA ASP A 75 -28.12 -0.86 6.44
C ASP A 75 -27.63 0.58 6.16
N ASN A 76 -28.53 1.45 5.71
CA ASN A 76 -28.20 2.85 5.40
C ASN A 76 -28.42 3.81 6.59
N SER A 77 -28.57 3.29 7.81
CA SER A 77 -28.97 4.10 8.97
C SER A 77 -27.90 5.09 9.41
N TYR A 78 -26.60 4.82 9.17
CA TYR A 78 -25.54 5.80 9.45
C TYR A 78 -25.77 7.13 8.70
N LEU A 79 -26.01 7.04 7.38
CA LEU A 79 -26.20 8.23 6.55
C LEU A 79 -27.54 8.92 6.86
N ASP A 80 -28.59 8.14 7.11
CA ASP A 80 -29.87 8.67 7.59
C ASP A 80 -29.67 9.49 8.88
N MET A 81 -28.97 8.91 9.87
CA MET A 81 -28.71 9.59 11.13
C MET A 81 -27.87 10.85 10.93
N LEU A 82 -26.79 10.77 10.17
CA LEU A 82 -25.87 11.88 9.94
C LEU A 82 -26.56 13.07 9.25
N LEU A 83 -27.34 12.80 8.20
CA LEU A 83 -27.90 13.81 7.32
C LEU A 83 -29.23 14.40 7.81
N ASN A 84 -30.08 13.59 8.45
CA ASN A 84 -31.44 13.98 8.81
C ASN A 84 -31.64 14.41 10.27
N ASN A 85 -30.60 14.32 11.12
CA ASN A 85 -30.61 14.91 12.45
C ASN A 85 -29.93 16.28 12.46
N GLU A 86 -30.35 17.15 13.37
CA GLU A 86 -29.58 18.34 13.74
C GLU A 86 -28.66 18.01 14.91
N TRP A 87 -27.39 18.42 14.83
CA TRP A 87 -26.35 18.00 15.78
C TRP A 87 -25.90 19.16 16.67
N GLU A 88 -25.59 18.85 17.93
CA GLU A 88 -24.91 19.75 18.85
C GLU A 88 -23.65 19.11 19.44
N LEU A 89 -22.64 19.95 19.67
CA LEU A 89 -21.35 19.53 20.22
C LEU A 89 -21.42 19.44 21.75
N VAL A 90 -21.12 18.26 22.28
CA VAL A 90 -21.20 17.94 23.71
C VAL A 90 -19.93 17.24 24.20
N LYS A 91 -19.82 17.07 25.52
CA LYS A 91 -18.80 16.23 26.14
C LYS A 91 -19.34 14.84 26.43
N SER A 92 -18.56 13.81 26.08
CA SER A 92 -18.79 12.43 26.50
C SER A 92 -18.71 12.30 28.04
N PRO A 93 -19.14 11.18 28.63
CA PRO A 93 -18.91 10.90 30.05
C PRO A 93 -17.42 10.93 30.45
N ALA A 94 -16.52 10.60 29.52
CA ALA A 94 -15.06 10.69 29.69
C ALA A 94 -14.48 12.10 29.41
N GLY A 95 -15.31 13.08 29.05
CA GLY A 95 -14.87 14.45 28.75
C GLY A 95 -14.31 14.67 27.34
N ALA A 96 -14.49 13.73 26.41
CA ALA A 96 -14.12 13.88 25.00
C ALA A 96 -15.19 14.70 24.25
N TRP A 97 -14.79 15.45 23.21
CA TRP A 97 -15.75 16.18 22.37
C TRP A 97 -16.42 15.23 21.37
N GLN A 98 -17.75 15.20 21.34
CA GLN A 98 -18.56 14.43 20.39
C GLN A 98 -19.85 15.18 20.04
N TRP A 99 -20.60 14.67 19.07
CA TRP A 99 -21.87 15.25 18.65
C TRP A 99 -23.03 14.33 19.04
N THR A 100 -24.13 14.91 19.48
CA THR A 100 -25.41 14.22 19.76
C THR A 100 -26.53 14.91 18.98
N PRO A 101 -27.63 14.20 18.63
CA PRO A 101 -28.81 14.86 18.09
C PRO A 101 -29.35 15.89 19.10
N LYS A 102 -29.68 17.09 18.62
CA LYS A 102 -30.32 18.16 19.41
C LYS A 102 -31.67 17.73 19.98
N GLU A 103 -32.39 16.89 19.23
CA GLU A 103 -33.66 16.32 19.64
C GLU A 103 -33.56 14.80 19.63
N THR A 104 -33.88 14.18 20.77
CA THR A 104 -33.96 12.71 20.88
C THR A 104 -35.35 12.24 20.45
N THR A 105 -35.39 11.28 19.54
CA THR A 105 -36.60 10.66 18.99
C THR A 105 -36.52 9.14 19.13
N ALA A 106 -37.63 8.45 18.91
CA ALA A 106 -37.64 6.98 18.95
C ALA A 106 -36.75 6.32 17.87
N THR A 107 -36.43 7.05 16.80
CA THR A 107 -35.68 6.53 15.63
C THR A 107 -34.19 6.85 15.68
N ASN A 108 -33.73 7.80 16.51
CA ASN A 108 -32.31 8.16 16.65
C ASN A 108 -31.70 7.69 17.98
N GLN A 109 -32.16 6.55 18.47
CA GLN A 109 -31.63 5.91 19.67
C GLN A 109 -31.17 4.47 19.39
N ALA A 110 -30.01 4.14 19.93
CA ALA A 110 -29.43 2.81 19.86
C ALA A 110 -29.79 1.97 21.09
N PRO A 111 -29.85 0.63 20.98
CA PRO A 111 -29.85 -0.23 22.15
C PRO A 111 -28.56 -0.02 22.97
N ALA A 112 -28.67 -0.02 24.30
CA ALA A 112 -27.49 -0.06 25.16
C ALA A 112 -26.75 -1.38 24.97
N ALA A 113 -25.41 -1.35 25.07
CA ALA A 113 -24.58 -2.52 24.79
C ALA A 113 -24.77 -3.63 25.83
N GLU A 114 -25.06 -3.25 27.06
CA GLU A 114 -25.26 -4.14 28.21
C GLU A 114 -26.71 -4.63 28.39
N ASP A 115 -27.69 -3.92 27.81
CA ASP A 115 -29.11 -4.26 27.86
C ASP A 115 -29.85 -3.70 26.64
N SER A 116 -30.24 -4.59 25.72
CA SER A 116 -30.91 -4.21 24.47
C SER A 116 -32.31 -3.62 24.67
N ASN A 117 -32.91 -3.76 25.86
CA ASN A 117 -34.19 -3.13 26.21
C ASN A 117 -34.03 -1.66 26.59
N LYS A 118 -32.81 -1.23 26.95
CA LYS A 118 -32.49 0.16 27.25
C LYS A 118 -32.07 0.87 25.98
N LYS A 119 -32.54 2.11 25.81
CA LYS A 119 -32.18 2.97 24.69
C LYS A 119 -31.25 4.09 25.14
N VAL A 120 -30.22 4.36 24.36
CA VAL A 120 -29.26 5.46 24.56
C VAL A 120 -29.20 6.32 23.31
N PRO A 121 -28.92 7.63 23.44
CA PRO A 121 -28.71 8.50 22.28
C PRO A 121 -27.59 7.97 21.38
N ILE A 122 -27.74 8.14 20.07
CA ILE A 122 -26.63 7.97 19.13
C ILE A 122 -25.60 9.09 19.28
N MET A 123 -24.45 8.91 18.65
CA MET A 123 -23.40 9.91 18.57
C MET A 123 -22.81 10.02 17.17
N MET A 124 -22.14 11.13 16.89
CA MET A 124 -21.22 11.28 15.78
C MET A 124 -19.91 11.87 16.29
N THR A 125 -18.80 11.50 15.67
CA THR A 125 -17.51 12.15 15.88
C THR A 125 -17.39 13.41 15.01
N THR A 126 -16.42 14.27 15.31
CA THR A 126 -16.12 15.40 14.42
C THR A 126 -15.67 14.94 13.03
N ALA A 127 -15.04 13.77 12.90
CA ALA A 127 -14.69 13.19 11.61
C ALA A 127 -15.93 12.78 10.81
N ASP A 128 -16.94 12.22 11.49
CA ASP A 128 -18.23 11.87 10.86
C ASP A 128 -18.96 13.12 10.36
N MET A 129 -18.92 14.21 11.15
CA MET A 129 -19.48 15.49 10.71
C MET A 129 -18.81 16.04 9.45
N ALA A 130 -17.54 15.72 9.20
CA ALA A 130 -16.88 16.10 7.94
C ALA A 130 -17.53 15.42 6.73
N MET A 131 -18.04 14.19 6.86
CA MET A 131 -18.76 13.50 5.78
C MET A 131 -20.05 14.24 5.38
N ARG A 132 -20.60 15.08 6.26
CA ARG A 132 -21.75 15.94 5.96
C ARG A 132 -21.35 17.35 5.50
N MET A 133 -20.35 17.93 6.15
CA MET A 133 -20.04 19.36 6.07
C MET A 133 -19.02 19.72 4.99
N ASP A 134 -18.10 18.81 4.67
CA ASP A 134 -17.04 19.07 3.71
C ASP A 134 -17.61 19.21 2.28
N PRO A 135 -17.14 20.18 1.47
CA PRO A 135 -17.65 20.41 0.12
C PRO A 135 -17.40 19.26 -0.86
N ILE A 136 -16.44 18.37 -0.60
CA ILE A 136 -16.16 17.19 -1.41
C ILE A 136 -16.87 15.96 -0.83
N TYR A 137 -16.75 15.71 0.49
CA TYR A 137 -17.36 14.52 1.10
C TYR A 137 -18.88 14.61 1.20
N GLY A 138 -19.44 15.79 1.50
CA GLY A 138 -20.87 16.01 1.63
C GLY A 138 -21.69 15.55 0.42
N PRO A 139 -21.32 15.96 -0.82
CA PRO A 139 -21.95 15.45 -2.03
C PRO A 139 -21.83 13.93 -2.22
N ILE A 140 -20.67 13.33 -1.92
CA ILE A 140 -20.46 11.88 -2.03
C ILE A 140 -21.37 11.13 -1.04
N ALA A 141 -21.39 11.56 0.22
CA ALA A 141 -22.21 10.96 1.27
C ALA A 141 -23.72 11.11 0.96
N ARG A 142 -24.16 12.25 0.41
CA ARG A 142 -25.55 12.42 -0.05
C ARG A 142 -25.89 11.48 -1.21
N ARG A 143 -24.99 11.32 -2.19
CA ARG A 143 -25.20 10.36 -3.27
C ARG A 143 -25.33 8.94 -2.75
N PHE A 144 -24.44 8.52 -1.83
CA PHE A 144 -24.53 7.21 -1.17
C PHE A 144 -25.81 7.04 -0.34
N TYR A 145 -26.34 8.12 0.23
CA TYR A 145 -27.61 8.08 0.93
C TYR A 145 -28.79 7.85 -0.03
N GLU A 146 -28.79 8.52 -1.18
CA GLU A 146 -29.79 8.37 -2.25
C GLU A 146 -29.67 7.04 -3.01
N HIS A 147 -28.46 6.49 -3.09
CA HIS A 147 -28.06 5.28 -3.83
C HIS A 147 -27.25 4.32 -2.94
N PRO A 148 -27.88 3.62 -1.99
CA PRO A 148 -27.18 2.75 -1.04
C PRO A 148 -26.43 1.57 -1.69
N GLU A 149 -26.82 1.17 -2.91
CA GLU A 149 -26.10 0.19 -3.71
C GLU A 149 -24.71 0.67 -4.15
N GLU A 150 -24.55 1.97 -4.43
CA GLU A 150 -23.23 2.56 -4.77
C GLU A 150 -22.30 2.55 -3.55
N LEU A 151 -22.85 2.83 -2.36
CA LEU A 151 -22.10 2.71 -1.11
C LEU A 151 -21.62 1.27 -0.88
N ALA A 152 -22.49 0.29 -1.10
CA ALA A 152 -22.15 -1.11 -0.87
C ALA A 152 -21.01 -1.58 -1.78
N ASP A 153 -21.03 -1.24 -3.08
CA ASP A 153 -19.93 -1.58 -4.01
C ASP A 153 -18.65 -0.82 -3.65
N ALA A 154 -18.73 0.50 -3.43
CA ALA A 154 -17.58 1.32 -3.07
C ALA A 154 -16.93 0.86 -1.77
N PHE A 155 -17.72 0.53 -0.74
CA PHE A 155 -17.22 0.02 0.54
C PHE A 155 -16.58 -1.35 0.37
N ALA A 156 -17.19 -2.29 -0.36
CA ALA A 156 -16.63 -3.61 -0.59
C ALA A 156 -15.25 -3.53 -1.27
N ARG A 157 -15.14 -2.71 -2.33
CA ARG A 157 -13.88 -2.50 -3.07
C ARG A 157 -12.83 -1.78 -2.22
N ALA A 158 -13.21 -0.73 -1.50
CA ALA A 158 -12.28 0.02 -0.64
C ALA A 158 -11.81 -0.79 0.57
N TRP A 159 -12.68 -1.61 1.17
CA TRP A 159 -12.34 -2.53 2.26
C TRP A 159 -11.37 -3.62 1.78
N PHE A 160 -11.62 -4.20 0.60
CA PHE A 160 -10.71 -5.17 0.00
C PHE A 160 -9.34 -4.53 -0.26
N LYS A 161 -9.29 -3.33 -0.86
CA LYS A 161 -8.06 -2.58 -1.05
C LYS A 161 -7.34 -2.29 0.27
N LEU A 162 -8.06 -1.82 1.30
CA LEU A 162 -7.49 -1.50 2.62
C LEU A 162 -6.71 -2.67 3.21
N THR A 163 -7.28 -3.87 3.10
CA THR A 163 -6.79 -5.10 3.74
C THR A 163 -5.79 -5.89 2.88
N HIS A 164 -5.52 -5.46 1.65
CA HIS A 164 -4.65 -6.18 0.71
C HIS A 164 -3.62 -5.29 -0.02
N ARG A 165 -3.67 -3.96 0.12
CA ARG A 165 -2.80 -3.02 -0.61
C ARG A 165 -1.29 -3.21 -0.38
N ASP A 166 -0.90 -3.85 0.72
CA ASP A 166 0.49 -4.15 1.09
C ASP A 166 0.90 -5.59 0.76
N MET A 167 0.01 -6.37 0.14
CA MET A 167 0.31 -7.72 -0.34
C MET A 167 0.98 -7.74 -1.73
N GLY A 168 1.15 -6.60 -2.39
CA GLY A 168 1.79 -6.51 -3.71
C GLY A 168 1.03 -7.28 -4.81
N PRO A 169 1.73 -7.89 -5.77
CA PRO A 169 1.11 -8.53 -6.93
C PRO A 169 0.14 -9.66 -6.56
N ARG A 170 -0.97 -9.76 -7.32
CA ARG A 170 -2.05 -10.76 -7.12
C ARG A 170 -1.55 -12.21 -7.04
N VAL A 171 -0.42 -12.55 -7.67
CA VAL A 171 0.18 -13.90 -7.58
C VAL A 171 0.56 -14.32 -6.16
N ARG A 172 0.65 -13.37 -5.21
CA ARG A 172 0.89 -13.65 -3.78
C ARG A 172 -0.37 -14.04 -3.01
N TYR A 173 -1.56 -13.85 -3.61
CA TYR A 173 -2.83 -14.09 -2.93
C TYR A 173 -3.14 -15.58 -3.00
N LEU A 174 -3.60 -16.16 -1.89
CA LEU A 174 -3.82 -17.59 -1.74
C LEU A 174 -5.25 -17.85 -1.24
N GLY A 175 -5.81 -18.99 -1.62
CA GLY A 175 -7.13 -19.44 -1.17
C GLY A 175 -8.23 -19.28 -2.24
N PRO A 176 -9.41 -19.87 -1.98
CA PRO A 176 -10.50 -19.94 -2.95
C PRO A 176 -11.30 -18.63 -3.11
N GLU A 177 -11.10 -17.65 -2.22
CA GLU A 177 -11.85 -16.38 -2.20
C GLU A 177 -11.15 -15.24 -2.95
N VAL A 178 -10.00 -15.51 -3.57
CA VAL A 178 -9.27 -14.49 -4.33
C VAL A 178 -10.09 -14.07 -5.56
N PRO A 179 -10.50 -12.79 -5.68
CA PRO A 179 -11.28 -12.33 -6.82
C PRO A 179 -10.55 -12.53 -8.15
N GLU A 180 -11.28 -12.84 -9.21
CA GLU A 180 -10.72 -13.00 -10.57
C GLU A 180 -10.31 -11.66 -11.21
N GLU A 181 -10.94 -10.56 -10.80
CA GLU A 181 -10.67 -9.21 -11.31
C GLU A 181 -9.26 -8.74 -10.93
N ASP A 182 -8.50 -8.26 -11.92
CA ASP A 182 -7.25 -7.53 -11.68
C ASP A 182 -7.58 -6.07 -11.35
N LEU A 183 -7.17 -5.63 -10.17
CA LEU A 183 -7.38 -4.25 -9.73
C LEU A 183 -6.14 -3.41 -10.00
N ILE A 184 -6.32 -2.20 -10.52
CA ILE A 184 -5.20 -1.34 -10.94
C ILE A 184 -4.16 -1.08 -9.83
N TRP A 185 -4.59 -1.00 -8.56
CA TRP A 185 -3.70 -0.78 -7.42
C TRP A 185 -2.84 -2.00 -7.05
N GLN A 186 -3.10 -3.17 -7.65
CA GLN A 186 -2.26 -4.37 -7.53
C GLN A 186 -1.08 -4.37 -8.53
N ASP A 187 -0.94 -3.30 -9.32
CA ASP A 187 0.08 -3.14 -10.38
C ASP A 187 0.12 -4.35 -11.35
N PRO A 188 -1.01 -4.75 -11.95
CA PRO A 188 -1.14 -6.00 -12.68
C PRO A 188 -0.15 -6.09 -13.86
N VAL A 189 0.33 -7.29 -14.14
CA VAL A 189 1.19 -7.59 -15.29
C VAL A 189 0.52 -8.71 -16.08
N PRO A 190 0.50 -8.67 -17.43
CA PRO A 190 -0.08 -9.74 -18.22
C PRO A 190 0.52 -11.11 -17.86
N ALA A 191 -0.31 -12.14 -17.87
CA ALA A 191 0.14 -13.51 -17.70
C ALA A 191 1.07 -13.92 -18.86
N LEU A 192 1.99 -14.84 -18.60
CA LEU A 192 2.84 -15.43 -19.62
C LEU A 192 1.99 -16.15 -20.67
N ASP A 193 2.08 -15.72 -21.93
CA ASP A 193 1.27 -16.21 -23.06
C ASP A 193 2.11 -16.96 -24.12
N HIS A 194 3.38 -17.25 -23.83
CA HIS A 194 4.31 -17.92 -24.73
C HIS A 194 5.31 -18.79 -23.98
N GLU A 195 5.99 -19.69 -24.70
CA GLU A 195 7.10 -20.48 -24.14
C GLU A 195 8.26 -19.56 -23.75
N VAL A 196 8.90 -19.85 -22.61
CA VAL A 196 10.07 -19.09 -22.16
C VAL A 196 11.32 -19.49 -22.95
N ILE A 197 12.21 -18.53 -23.19
CA ILE A 197 13.49 -18.76 -23.87
C ILE A 197 14.38 -19.77 -23.12
N GLY A 198 15.10 -20.62 -23.87
CA GLY A 198 16.01 -21.62 -23.32
C GLY A 198 17.44 -21.13 -23.11
N GLU A 199 18.34 -22.00 -22.63
CA GLU A 199 19.74 -21.64 -22.35
C GLU A 199 20.50 -21.16 -23.60
N ALA A 200 20.28 -21.80 -24.75
CA ALA A 200 20.91 -21.42 -26.01
C ALA A 200 20.45 -20.02 -26.47
N ASP A 201 19.16 -19.75 -26.35
CA ASP A 201 18.53 -18.47 -26.66
C ASP A 201 19.09 -17.35 -25.76
N ILE A 202 19.20 -17.63 -24.46
CA ILE A 202 19.79 -16.72 -23.47
C ILE A 202 21.24 -16.40 -23.85
N ALA A 203 22.06 -17.40 -24.18
CA ALA A 203 23.46 -17.19 -24.56
C ALA A 203 23.59 -16.36 -25.84
N GLU A 204 22.74 -16.60 -26.84
CA GLU A 204 22.70 -15.82 -28.08
C GLU A 204 22.32 -14.36 -27.81
N LEU A 205 21.23 -14.13 -27.06
CA LEU A 205 20.77 -12.79 -26.71
C LEU A 205 21.84 -12.01 -25.95
N LYS A 206 22.53 -12.62 -24.96
CA LYS A 206 23.63 -11.97 -24.24
C LYS A 206 24.73 -11.51 -25.19
N LYS A 207 25.14 -12.36 -26.13
CA LYS A 207 26.15 -12.01 -27.15
C LYS A 207 25.69 -10.86 -28.04
N THR A 208 24.44 -10.91 -28.50
CA THR A 208 23.85 -9.86 -29.35
C THR A 208 23.77 -8.53 -28.62
N ILE A 209 23.35 -8.52 -27.36
CA ILE A 209 23.29 -7.33 -26.52
C ILE A 209 24.70 -6.74 -26.32
N LEU A 210 25.70 -7.56 -26.01
CA LEU A 210 27.09 -7.11 -25.80
C LEU A 210 27.76 -6.59 -27.09
N ALA A 211 27.26 -6.99 -28.27
CA ALA A 211 27.73 -6.47 -29.55
C ALA A 211 27.21 -5.07 -29.87
N THR A 212 26.25 -4.54 -29.11
CA THR A 212 25.75 -3.17 -29.26
C THR A 212 26.74 -2.13 -28.74
N GLU A 213 26.55 -0.88 -29.15
CA GLU A 213 27.33 0.28 -28.75
C GLU A 213 26.96 0.84 -27.36
N LEU A 214 26.02 0.21 -26.64
CA LEU A 214 25.47 0.71 -25.37
C LEU A 214 26.50 0.76 -24.24
N GLY A 215 27.45 -0.18 -24.23
CA GLY A 215 28.50 -0.29 -23.22
C GLY A 215 28.01 -0.82 -21.85
N ILE A 216 28.95 -1.33 -21.05
CA ILE A 216 28.66 -2.01 -19.76
C ILE A 216 27.85 -1.12 -18.80
N SER A 217 28.26 0.14 -18.63
CA SER A 217 27.66 1.05 -17.65
C SER A 217 26.17 1.31 -17.92
N ALA A 218 25.79 1.53 -19.18
CA ALA A 218 24.40 1.81 -19.54
C ALA A 218 23.50 0.59 -19.34
N LEU A 219 23.98 -0.61 -19.69
CA LEU A 219 23.24 -1.85 -19.50
C LEU A 219 23.01 -2.17 -18.01
N VAL A 220 24.06 -2.07 -17.19
CA VAL A 220 23.95 -2.27 -15.73
C VAL A 220 23.03 -1.22 -15.11
N SER A 221 23.19 0.05 -15.47
CA SER A 221 22.39 1.15 -14.93
C SER A 221 20.90 0.99 -15.26
N THR A 222 20.55 0.59 -16.49
CA THR A 222 19.15 0.37 -16.89
C THR A 222 18.54 -0.85 -16.18
N ALA A 223 19.28 -1.95 -16.08
CA ALA A 223 18.83 -3.13 -15.33
C ALA A 223 18.59 -2.80 -13.85
N TRP A 224 19.51 -2.06 -13.22
CA TRP A 224 19.36 -1.58 -11.85
C TRP A 224 18.19 -0.61 -11.70
N ALA A 225 18.04 0.37 -12.60
CA ALA A 225 16.93 1.33 -12.58
C ALA A 225 15.57 0.63 -12.63
N SER A 226 15.45 -0.43 -13.43
CA SER A 226 14.24 -1.27 -13.51
C SER A 226 13.98 -2.04 -12.20
N ALA A 227 14.98 -2.78 -11.71
CA ALA A 227 14.82 -3.65 -10.55
C ALA A 227 14.73 -2.91 -9.20
N SER A 228 15.46 -1.81 -9.03
CA SER A 228 15.63 -1.11 -7.75
C SER A 228 14.44 -0.23 -7.34
N THR A 229 13.34 -0.28 -8.09
CA THR A 229 12.04 0.29 -7.67
C THR A 229 11.29 -0.62 -6.71
N PHE A 230 11.71 -1.88 -6.60
CA PHE A 230 11.12 -2.83 -5.67
C PHE A 230 11.29 -2.36 -4.23
N ARG A 231 10.25 -2.52 -3.41
CA ARG A 231 10.36 -2.41 -1.94
C ARG A 231 9.62 -3.55 -1.23
N GLY A 232 10.27 -4.15 -0.24
CA GLY A 232 9.74 -5.26 0.55
C GLY A 232 8.63 -4.88 1.53
N SER A 233 8.42 -3.58 1.78
CA SER A 233 7.39 -3.09 2.70
C SER A 233 5.96 -3.37 2.21
N ASP A 234 5.72 -3.30 0.90
CA ASP A 234 4.42 -3.56 0.27
C ASP A 234 4.53 -4.39 -1.01
N PHE A 235 5.73 -4.90 -1.30
CA PHE A 235 6.06 -5.75 -2.45
C PHE A 235 5.77 -5.12 -3.82
N ARG A 236 5.68 -3.79 -3.90
CA ARG A 236 5.49 -3.05 -5.16
C ARG A 236 6.81 -2.79 -5.87
N GLY A 237 6.72 -2.43 -7.15
CA GLY A 237 7.87 -2.12 -8.01
C GLY A 237 8.60 -3.37 -8.54
N GLY A 238 9.85 -3.16 -8.97
CA GLY A 238 10.69 -4.20 -9.55
C GLY A 238 10.66 -4.26 -11.07
N ALA A 239 11.45 -5.19 -11.63
CA ALA A 239 11.69 -5.25 -13.07
C ALA A 239 10.58 -5.93 -13.90
N ASN A 240 9.67 -6.67 -13.26
CA ASN A 240 8.55 -7.29 -13.97
C ASN A 240 7.54 -6.23 -14.42
N GLY A 241 6.97 -6.38 -15.61
CA GLY A 241 6.13 -5.38 -16.26
C GLY A 241 6.88 -4.37 -17.14
N CYS A 242 8.22 -4.38 -17.14
CA CYS A 242 9.06 -3.41 -17.86
C CYS A 242 8.64 -1.94 -17.64
N ARG A 243 8.12 -1.61 -16.45
CA ARG A 243 7.55 -0.27 -16.17
C ARG A 243 8.56 0.86 -16.28
N ILE A 244 9.85 0.55 -16.30
CA ILE A 244 10.93 1.49 -16.62
C ILE A 244 10.73 2.21 -17.96
N ARG A 245 10.03 1.59 -18.94
CA ARG A 245 9.71 2.21 -20.24
C ARG A 245 8.42 3.05 -20.23
N LEU A 246 7.65 2.99 -19.14
CA LEU A 246 6.33 3.62 -19.01
C LEU A 246 6.40 4.87 -18.14
N ALA A 247 5.36 5.71 -18.20
CA ALA A 247 5.22 6.80 -17.24
C ALA A 247 4.84 6.23 -15.85
N PRO A 248 5.40 6.79 -14.76
CA PRO A 248 6.31 7.94 -14.73
C PRO A 248 7.81 7.57 -14.84
N GLN A 249 8.18 6.28 -14.70
CA GLN A 249 9.57 5.87 -14.51
C GLN A 249 10.51 6.27 -15.65
N LYS A 250 10.03 6.26 -16.90
CA LYS A 250 10.82 6.64 -18.08
C LYS A 250 11.31 8.10 -18.04
N SER A 251 10.68 8.93 -17.23
CA SER A 251 10.94 10.37 -17.12
C SER A 251 11.59 10.77 -15.80
N TRP A 252 11.87 9.83 -14.90
CA TRP A 252 12.57 10.15 -13.65
C TRP A 252 14.01 10.56 -13.93
N GLU A 253 14.45 11.64 -13.26
CA GLU A 253 15.80 12.18 -13.40
C GLU A 253 16.87 11.12 -13.08
N VAL A 254 16.67 10.37 -11.99
CA VAL A 254 17.57 9.30 -11.54
C VAL A 254 17.77 8.18 -12.58
N ASN A 255 16.84 8.06 -13.54
CA ASN A 255 16.90 7.06 -14.60
C ASN A 255 17.57 7.57 -15.88
N SER A 256 18.03 8.84 -15.91
CA SER A 256 18.72 9.45 -17.06
C SER A 256 17.96 9.22 -18.39
N PRO A 257 16.82 9.90 -18.60
CA PRO A 257 15.86 9.56 -19.66
C PRO A 257 16.45 9.39 -21.06
N ASP A 258 17.42 10.22 -21.45
CA ASP A 258 18.08 10.13 -22.77
C ASP A 258 18.93 8.86 -22.92
N GLN A 259 19.65 8.45 -21.88
CA GLN A 259 20.39 7.19 -21.88
C GLN A 259 19.42 6.01 -21.89
N LEU A 260 18.39 6.07 -21.04
CA LEU A 260 17.38 5.03 -20.94
C LEU A 260 16.67 4.80 -22.28
N ALA A 261 16.24 5.87 -22.96
CA ALA A 261 15.56 5.79 -24.25
C ALA A 261 16.43 5.09 -25.32
N ARG A 262 17.74 5.38 -25.37
CA ARG A 262 18.67 4.70 -26.29
C ARG A 262 18.80 3.22 -25.99
N VAL A 263 18.94 2.85 -24.70
CA VAL A 263 19.04 1.44 -24.29
C VAL A 263 17.75 0.70 -24.65
N LEU A 264 16.58 1.24 -24.29
CA LEU A 264 15.29 0.60 -24.55
C LEU A 264 15.06 0.43 -26.05
N SER A 265 15.33 1.44 -26.87
CA SER A 265 15.20 1.36 -28.33
C SER A 265 16.05 0.24 -28.92
N LYS A 266 17.29 0.06 -28.45
CA LYS A 266 18.17 -1.03 -28.92
C LYS A 266 17.71 -2.40 -28.44
N LEU A 267 17.22 -2.51 -27.21
CA LEU A 267 16.65 -3.76 -26.72
C LEU A 267 15.36 -4.13 -27.45
N GLU A 268 14.53 -3.17 -27.84
CA GLU A 268 13.34 -3.38 -28.68
C GLU A 268 13.68 -3.83 -30.11
N GLU A 269 14.75 -3.28 -30.71
CA GLU A 269 15.29 -3.75 -32.00
C GLU A 269 15.74 -5.22 -31.90
N ILE A 270 16.42 -5.61 -30.82
CA ILE A 270 16.84 -6.99 -30.55
C ILE A 270 15.61 -7.88 -30.34
N GLN A 271 14.65 -7.44 -29.52
CA GLN A 271 13.41 -8.16 -29.25
C GLN A 271 12.67 -8.52 -30.55
N THR A 272 12.53 -7.53 -31.43
CA THR A 272 11.84 -7.68 -32.72
C THR A 272 12.59 -8.62 -33.66
N SER A 273 13.93 -8.61 -33.62
CA SER A 273 14.79 -9.36 -34.53
C SER A 273 15.09 -10.79 -34.07
N PHE A 274 14.80 -11.14 -32.81
CA PHE A 274 15.20 -12.42 -32.21
C PHE A 274 14.46 -13.65 -32.79
N GLY A 275 13.32 -13.44 -33.47
CA GLY A 275 12.55 -14.52 -34.12
C GLY A 275 11.75 -15.43 -33.16
N LYS A 276 12.01 -15.38 -31.85
CA LYS A 276 11.18 -15.96 -30.78
C LYS A 276 10.60 -14.86 -29.91
N LYS A 277 9.49 -15.16 -29.22
CA LYS A 277 8.90 -14.23 -28.24
C LYS A 277 9.77 -14.17 -26.98
N VAL A 278 10.15 -12.96 -26.59
CA VAL A 278 10.81 -12.62 -25.32
C VAL A 278 10.31 -11.25 -24.90
N SER A 279 10.05 -11.01 -23.62
CA SER A 279 9.59 -9.71 -23.13
C SER A 279 10.74 -8.70 -23.06
N LEU A 280 10.41 -7.40 -23.17
CA LEU A 280 11.41 -6.36 -22.96
C LEU A 280 11.87 -6.33 -21.49
N ALA A 281 10.96 -6.66 -20.56
CA ALA A 281 11.29 -6.83 -19.14
C ALA A 281 12.43 -7.83 -18.92
N ASP A 282 12.39 -8.98 -19.60
CA ASP A 282 13.46 -9.97 -19.53
C ASP A 282 14.73 -9.50 -20.23
N LEU A 283 14.64 -8.83 -21.38
CA LEU A 283 15.82 -8.28 -22.07
C LEU A 283 16.55 -7.21 -21.25
N VAL A 284 15.83 -6.34 -20.55
CA VAL A 284 16.43 -5.32 -19.66
C VAL A 284 17.26 -5.99 -18.57
N VAL A 285 16.73 -7.03 -17.92
CA VAL A 285 17.46 -7.76 -16.88
C VAL A 285 18.61 -8.57 -17.46
N LEU A 286 18.37 -9.27 -18.58
CA LEU A 286 19.38 -10.08 -19.26
C LEU A 286 20.56 -9.23 -19.73
N ALA A 287 20.31 -8.00 -20.18
CA ALA A 287 21.35 -7.06 -20.56
C ALA A 287 22.25 -6.67 -19.38
N GLY A 288 21.67 -6.46 -18.19
CA GLY A 288 22.42 -6.27 -16.96
C GLY A 288 23.28 -7.47 -16.60
N CYS A 289 22.73 -8.68 -16.68
CA CYS A 289 23.47 -9.93 -16.45
C CYS A 289 24.66 -10.06 -17.41
N ALA A 290 24.43 -9.86 -18.72
CA ALA A 290 25.47 -9.92 -19.74
C ALA A 290 26.60 -8.91 -19.47
N ALA A 291 26.23 -7.67 -19.10
CA ALA A 291 27.18 -6.62 -18.82
C ALA A 291 28.03 -6.90 -17.56
N ILE A 292 27.45 -7.52 -16.53
CA ILE A 292 28.19 -7.95 -15.32
C ILE A 292 29.17 -9.08 -15.67
N GLU A 293 28.73 -10.08 -16.44
CA GLU A 293 29.61 -11.16 -16.92
C GLU A 293 30.79 -10.61 -17.73
N GLU A 294 30.52 -9.69 -18.66
CA GLU A 294 31.57 -9.04 -19.46
C GLU A 294 32.53 -8.18 -18.60
N ALA A 295 32.00 -7.46 -17.60
CA ALA A 295 32.82 -6.68 -16.67
C ALA A 295 33.76 -7.58 -15.85
N ALA A 296 33.25 -8.71 -15.34
CA ALA A 296 34.02 -9.70 -14.63
C ALA A 296 35.08 -10.36 -15.53
N HIS A 297 34.72 -10.69 -16.77
CA HIS A 297 35.63 -11.25 -17.75
C HIS A 297 36.80 -10.29 -18.07
N LYS A 298 36.53 -8.99 -18.25
CA LYS A 298 37.58 -7.96 -18.41
C LYS A 298 38.52 -7.85 -17.20
N ALA A 299 38.04 -8.22 -16.01
CA ALA A 299 38.83 -8.29 -14.79
C ALA A 299 39.53 -9.65 -14.58
N GLY A 300 39.44 -10.58 -15.54
CA GLY A 300 40.07 -11.90 -15.48
C GLY A 300 39.26 -12.99 -14.78
N TYR A 301 37.97 -12.76 -14.51
CA TYR A 301 37.08 -13.72 -13.87
C TYR A 301 36.07 -14.28 -14.87
N ASN A 302 35.93 -15.60 -14.89
CA ASN A 302 34.88 -16.26 -15.68
C ASN A 302 33.72 -16.65 -14.76
N ILE A 303 32.66 -15.86 -14.78
CA ILE A 303 31.44 -16.08 -14.00
C ILE A 303 30.24 -16.25 -14.92
N SER A 304 29.19 -16.89 -14.42
CA SER A 304 27.87 -16.83 -15.02
C SER A 304 26.89 -16.27 -14.01
N VAL A 305 26.18 -15.22 -14.40
CA VAL A 305 25.12 -14.58 -13.62
C VAL A 305 23.82 -15.33 -13.90
N PRO A 306 23.17 -15.92 -12.86
CA PRO A 306 21.91 -16.61 -13.03
C PRO A 306 20.84 -15.71 -13.62
N PHE A 307 20.07 -16.26 -14.55
CA PHE A 307 18.95 -15.57 -15.18
C PHE A 307 17.75 -16.49 -15.26
N LYS A 308 16.57 -15.98 -14.88
CA LYS A 308 15.30 -16.70 -14.96
C LYS A 308 14.34 -15.89 -15.84
N PRO A 309 13.95 -16.42 -17.03
CA PRO A 309 12.96 -15.78 -17.89
C PRO A 309 11.55 -15.96 -17.33
N GLY A 310 10.60 -15.23 -17.91
CA GLY A 310 9.17 -15.28 -17.58
C GLY A 310 8.62 -13.95 -17.07
N ARG A 311 9.40 -12.86 -17.10
CA ARG A 311 8.81 -11.53 -16.92
C ARG A 311 7.95 -11.20 -18.13
N MET A 312 6.94 -10.38 -17.90
CA MET A 312 6.05 -9.89 -18.95
C MET A 312 6.06 -8.38 -18.97
N ASP A 313 5.47 -7.83 -20.02
CA ASP A 313 5.50 -6.42 -20.36
C ASP A 313 4.12 -5.81 -20.05
N ALA A 314 4.05 -4.90 -19.07
CA ALA A 314 2.81 -4.20 -18.74
C ALA A 314 2.49 -3.10 -19.76
N SER A 315 1.21 -2.75 -19.85
CA SER A 315 0.75 -1.59 -20.59
C SER A 315 0.69 -0.33 -19.70
N GLN A 316 0.51 0.84 -20.33
CA GLN A 316 0.34 2.09 -19.58
C GLN A 316 -0.98 2.11 -18.80
N GLU A 317 -2.03 1.48 -19.33
CA GLU A 317 -3.34 1.34 -18.71
C GLU A 317 -3.30 0.46 -17.46
N GLN A 318 -2.36 -0.49 -17.41
CA GLN A 318 -2.06 -1.32 -16.24
C GLN A 318 -1.14 -0.62 -15.23
N THR A 319 -0.84 0.67 -15.40
CA THR A 319 0.12 1.41 -14.58
C THR A 319 -0.46 2.75 -14.14
N ASP A 320 -0.92 2.81 -12.89
CA ASP A 320 -1.35 4.07 -12.26
C ASP A 320 -0.15 5.00 -12.02
N ILE A 321 -0.06 6.04 -12.84
CA ILE A 321 1.06 6.99 -12.83
C ILE A 321 1.22 7.66 -11.47
N HIS A 322 0.11 8.08 -10.83
CA HIS A 322 0.15 8.74 -9.54
C HIS A 322 0.63 7.77 -8.46
N SER A 323 0.12 6.53 -8.48
CA SER A 323 0.54 5.48 -7.54
C SER A 323 2.03 5.12 -7.66
N PHE A 324 2.59 5.11 -8.87
CA PHE A 324 4.01 4.84 -9.10
C PHE A 324 4.93 6.01 -8.73
N SER A 325 4.41 7.24 -8.63
CA SER A 325 5.23 8.41 -8.25
C SER A 325 5.88 8.25 -6.86
N PHE A 326 5.22 7.53 -5.95
CA PHE A 326 5.74 7.20 -4.61
C PHE A 326 6.87 6.16 -4.60
N LEU A 327 7.23 5.61 -5.77
CA LEU A 327 8.39 4.74 -5.95
C LEU A 327 9.60 5.48 -6.52
N GLU A 328 9.47 6.78 -6.85
CA GLU A 328 10.61 7.58 -7.31
C GLU A 328 11.62 7.74 -6.17
N PRO A 329 12.90 7.37 -6.39
CA PRO A 329 13.96 7.60 -5.43
C PRO A 329 14.20 9.09 -5.12
N GLU A 330 14.08 9.47 -3.84
CA GLU A 330 14.62 10.76 -3.36
C GLU A 330 16.17 10.72 -3.30
N ALA A 331 16.72 9.56 -2.92
CA ALA A 331 18.15 9.26 -3.00
C ALA A 331 18.39 7.79 -3.40
N CYS A 332 19.52 7.53 -4.05
CA CYS A 332 19.96 6.19 -4.44
C CYS A 332 21.48 6.09 -4.35
N GLY A 333 22.00 5.74 -3.17
CA GLY A 333 23.45 5.63 -2.97
C GLY A 333 24.12 4.57 -3.86
N PHE A 334 23.40 3.52 -4.26
CA PHE A 334 23.87 2.53 -5.26
C PHE A 334 24.15 3.11 -6.65
N ARG A 335 23.52 4.26 -6.97
CA ARG A 335 23.79 5.06 -8.18
C ARG A 335 24.48 6.38 -7.87
N ASN A 336 24.89 6.58 -6.61
CA ASN A 336 25.42 7.85 -6.10
C ASN A 336 24.55 9.06 -6.50
N TYR A 337 23.23 8.91 -6.40
CA TYR A 337 22.25 9.94 -6.76
C TYR A 337 21.56 10.51 -5.52
N MET A 338 21.33 11.82 -5.53
CA MET A 338 20.49 12.52 -4.57
C MET A 338 19.77 13.65 -5.31
N LYS A 339 18.43 13.68 -5.24
CA LYS A 339 17.61 14.63 -6.01
C LYS A 339 17.79 16.08 -5.58
N LYS A 340 18.08 16.29 -4.30
CA LYS A 340 18.39 17.59 -3.66
C LYS A 340 19.07 17.34 -2.33
N GLU A 341 19.48 18.38 -1.63
CA GLU A 341 19.94 18.27 -0.25
C GLU A 341 18.76 18.00 0.70
N TYR A 342 18.91 17.01 1.59
CA TYR A 342 17.91 16.63 2.60
C TYR A 342 18.46 16.87 4.02
N SER A 343 17.55 16.94 5.00
CA SER A 343 17.94 17.03 6.42
C SER A 343 18.46 15.73 7.00
N VAL A 344 18.29 14.61 6.29
CA VAL A 344 18.76 13.28 6.66
C VAL A 344 20.08 13.01 5.93
N PRO A 345 21.13 12.51 6.62
CA PRO A 345 22.40 12.17 5.97
C PRO A 345 22.26 11.13 4.85
N ALA A 346 23.13 11.21 3.84
CA ALA A 346 23.09 10.36 2.66
C ALA A 346 23.24 8.87 3.00
N GLU A 347 24.07 8.56 3.99
CA GLU A 347 24.33 7.21 4.49
C GLU A 347 23.11 6.59 5.17
N GLU A 348 22.29 7.38 5.86
CA GLU A 348 21.04 6.90 6.45
C GLU A 348 20.01 6.61 5.35
N MET A 349 19.91 7.48 4.34
CA MET A 349 19.04 7.23 3.17
C MET A 349 19.50 6.01 2.35
N LEU A 350 20.81 5.72 2.31
CA LEU A 350 21.33 4.50 1.70
C LEU A 350 20.88 3.25 2.48
N VAL A 351 20.98 3.28 3.82
CA VAL A 351 20.54 2.16 4.67
C VAL A 351 19.03 1.93 4.56
N ASP A 352 18.24 2.99 4.59
CA ASP A 352 16.78 2.93 4.36
C ASP A 352 16.45 2.27 3.01
N ARG A 353 17.13 2.69 1.95
CA ARG A 353 16.95 2.09 0.61
C ARG A 353 17.37 0.62 0.57
N ALA A 354 18.48 0.26 1.22
CA ALA A 354 18.96 -1.11 1.29
C ALA A 354 17.95 -2.01 2.02
N GLN A 355 17.39 -1.53 3.14
CA GLN A 355 16.35 -2.20 3.89
C GLN A 355 15.08 -2.38 3.04
N GLY A 356 14.65 -1.34 2.33
CA GLY A 356 13.54 -1.43 1.38
C GLY A 356 13.77 -2.48 0.29
N SER A 357 15.01 -2.66 -0.17
CA SER A 357 15.38 -3.69 -1.16
C SER A 357 15.69 -5.07 -0.55
N CYS A 358 15.39 -5.29 0.74
CA CYS A 358 15.66 -6.52 1.48
C CYS A 358 17.14 -6.95 1.48
N GLN A 359 18.07 -5.99 1.45
CA GLN A 359 19.51 -6.27 1.47
C GLN A 359 20.06 -6.30 2.90
N THR A 360 21.12 -7.08 3.11
CA THR A 360 21.83 -7.21 4.38
C THR A 360 23.17 -6.46 4.35
N GLY A 361 23.70 -6.12 5.52
CA GLY A 361 25.12 -5.76 5.63
C GLY A 361 25.98 -7.00 5.54
N SER A 362 27.24 -6.86 5.16
CA SER A 362 28.24 -7.93 5.34
C SER A 362 29.46 -7.38 6.07
N ASP A 363 30.00 -8.15 7.01
CA ASP A 363 31.24 -7.79 7.68
C ASP A 363 32.47 -8.12 6.80
N LYS A 364 33.67 -7.75 7.26
CA LYS A 364 34.93 -8.02 6.54
C LYS A 364 35.19 -9.51 6.27
N ASN A 365 34.47 -10.41 6.93
CA ASN A 365 34.60 -11.85 6.77
C ASN A 365 33.49 -12.46 5.90
N GLY A 366 32.62 -11.64 5.31
CA GLY A 366 31.50 -12.10 4.49
C GLY A 366 30.35 -12.70 5.30
N THR A 367 30.31 -12.47 6.61
CA THR A 367 29.18 -12.86 7.45
C THR A 367 28.03 -11.88 7.20
N GLU A 368 26.85 -12.39 6.83
CA GLU A 368 25.65 -11.56 6.72
C GLU A 368 25.34 -10.95 8.09
N ILE A 369 25.39 -9.63 8.17
CA ILE A 369 24.88 -8.84 9.28
C ILE A 369 23.45 -8.54 8.90
N HIS A 370 22.51 -9.31 9.45
CA HIS A 370 21.10 -8.94 9.37
C HIS A 370 20.96 -7.54 9.97
N ALA A 371 20.50 -6.58 9.15
CA ALA A 371 20.01 -5.32 9.66
C ALA A 371 18.77 -5.65 10.49
N GLY A 372 19.01 -5.90 11.77
CA GLY A 372 18.00 -6.37 12.70
C GLY A 372 16.88 -5.35 12.82
N VAL A 373 15.67 -5.81 12.54
CA VAL A 373 14.53 -5.45 13.36
C VAL A 373 14.00 -6.79 13.86
N GLY A 374 14.23 -7.06 15.15
CA GLY A 374 13.71 -8.24 15.84
C GLY A 374 12.23 -8.13 16.11
#